data_AF-A0A0L6J2D0-F1
#
_entry.id   AF-A0A0L6J2D0-F1
#
_cell.length_a   1.000
_cell.length_b   1.000
_cell.length_c   1.000
_cell.angle_alpha   90.00
_cell.angle_beta   90.00
_cell.angle_gamma   90.00
#
_symmetry.space_group_name_H-M   'P 1'
#
loop_
_entity.id
_entity.type
_entity.pdbx_description
1 polymer ?
#
loop_
_entity_poly.entity_id
_entity_poly.type
_entity_poly.pdbx_seq_one_letter_code
_entity_poly.pdbx_strand_id
1 'polypeptide(L)' 'MPQIRPREGQSKAQRYRQAPRRDGMKLLRIWVPDPSAPGFKEEAARQAALLKGAPEEAEALDFIAAAFDWPEP' A
#
# COMPACT_ATOMS: atom_id res chain seq x y z
N MET A 1 -16.23 1.95 -23.90
CA MET A 1 -15.32 0.83 -23.56
C MET A 1 -16.08 -0.48 -23.77
N PRO A 2 -15.63 -1.40 -24.63
CA PRO A 2 -16.33 -2.67 -24.84
C PRO A 2 -16.25 -3.52 -23.57
N GLN A 3 -17.40 -3.90 -23.03
CA GLN A 3 -17.51 -4.78 -21.88
C GLN A 3 -17.09 -6.19 -22.29
N ILE A 4 -15.87 -6.60 -21.93
CA ILE A 4 -15.36 -7.96 -22.16
C ILE A 4 -16.19 -8.90 -21.28
N ARG A 5 -17.11 -9.63 -21.91
CA ARG A 5 -17.91 -10.64 -21.21
C ARG A 5 -16.96 -11.68 -20.60
N PRO A 6 -17.11 -11.99 -19.30
CA PRO A 6 -16.21 -12.94 -18.68
C PRO A 6 -16.40 -14.34 -19.22
N ARG A 7 -15.30 -15.08 -19.41
CA ARG A 7 -15.36 -16.52 -19.72
C ARG A 7 -16.07 -17.26 -18.58
N GLU A 8 -17.04 -18.09 -18.94
CA GLU A 8 -17.77 -18.93 -17.99
C GLU A 8 -16.79 -19.74 -17.13
N GLY A 9 -17.03 -19.75 -15.81
CA GLY A 9 -16.19 -20.45 -14.83
C GLY A 9 -15.10 -19.64 -14.15
N GLN A 10 -14.79 -18.40 -14.56
CA GLN A 10 -13.81 -17.57 -13.83
C GLN A 10 -14.45 -16.76 -12.69
N SER A 11 -13.99 -16.96 -11.46
CA SER A 11 -14.37 -16.13 -10.30
C SER A 11 -13.94 -14.67 -10.47
N LYS A 12 -14.63 -13.74 -9.80
CA LYS A 12 -14.26 -12.31 -9.74
C LYS A 12 -12.80 -12.12 -9.29
N ALA A 13 -12.34 -12.96 -8.35
CA ALA A 13 -10.96 -12.97 -7.86
C ALA A 13 -9.93 -13.42 -8.92
N GLN A 14 -10.28 -14.31 -9.84
CA GLN A 14 -9.38 -14.69 -10.95
C GLN A 14 -9.24 -13.57 -11.97
N ARG A 15 -10.33 -12.85 -12.29
CA ARG A 15 -10.32 -11.74 -13.26
C ARG A 15 -9.48 -10.57 -12.76
N TYR A 16 -9.65 -10.19 -11.50
CA TYR A 16 -8.87 -9.10 -10.87
C TYR A 16 -7.36 -9.41 -10.83
N ARG A 17 -6.98 -10.69 -10.71
CA ARG A 17 -5.58 -11.14 -10.73
C ARG A 17 -4.94 -11.12 -12.12
N GLN A 18 -5.73 -11.22 -13.19
CA GLN A 18 -5.22 -11.36 -14.56
C GLN A 18 -5.14 -10.04 -15.33
N ALA A 19 -5.97 -9.04 -14.99
CA ALA A 19 -6.01 -7.77 -15.74
C ALA A 19 -4.68 -6.98 -15.67
N PRO A 20 -4.04 -6.75 -14.50
CA PRO A 20 -2.83 -5.92 -14.43
C PRO A 20 -1.57 -6.62 -14.96
N ARG A 21 -1.55 -7.95 -14.95
CA ARG A 21 -0.39 -8.75 -15.41
C ARG A 21 -0.09 -8.56 -16.90
N ARG A 22 -1.10 -8.18 -17.68
CA ARG A 22 -0.95 -7.95 -19.12
C ARG A 22 -0.23 -6.64 -19.45
N ASP A 23 -0.21 -5.70 -18.51
CA ASP A 23 0.42 -4.38 -18.67
C ASP A 23 1.78 -4.31 -17.96
N GLY A 24 2.39 -5.46 -17.67
CA GLY A 24 3.67 -5.54 -16.95
C GLY A 24 3.55 -5.29 -15.43
N MET A 25 2.33 -5.17 -14.89
CA MET A 25 2.11 -4.84 -13.48
C MET A 25 1.95 -6.09 -12.61
N LYS A 26 2.51 -6.05 -11.38
CA LYS A 26 2.38 -7.11 -10.37
C LYS A 26 1.49 -6.64 -9.22
N LEU A 27 0.45 -7.42 -8.93
CA LEU A 27 -0.40 -7.20 -7.75
C LEU A 27 0.38 -7.56 -6.48
N LEU A 28 0.59 -6.59 -5.59
CA LEU A 28 1.13 -6.81 -4.24
C LEU A 28 -0.04 -6.99 -3.25
N ARG A 29 -0.01 -8.07 -2.45
CA ARG A 29 -0.95 -8.29 -1.34
C ARG A 29 -0.14 -8.36 -0.06
N ILE A 30 -0.12 -7.28 0.70
CA ILE A 30 0.45 -7.23 2.03
C ILE A 30 -0.69 -7.20 3.06
N TRP A 31 -0.49 -7.88 4.17
CA TRP A 31 -1.28 -7.65 5.37
C TRP A 31 -0.64 -6.51 6.13
N VAL A 32 -1.44 -5.51 6.46
CA VAL A 32 -1.03 -4.37 7.29
C VAL A 32 -1.81 -4.42 8.59
N PRO A 33 -1.28 -3.85 9.68
CA PRO A 33 -2.07 -3.70 10.90
C PRO A 33 -3.29 -2.82 10.61
N ASP A 34 -4.45 -3.18 11.16
CA ASP A 34 -5.72 -2.49 10.93
C ASP A 34 -5.80 -1.20 11.78
N PRO A 35 -5.86 0.00 11.16
CA PRO A 35 -5.98 1.26 11.90
C PRO A 35 -7.28 1.42 12.71
N SER A 36 -8.28 0.59 12.43
CA SER A 36 -9.58 0.60 13.12
C SER A 36 -9.62 -0.35 14.33
N ALA A 37 -8.61 -1.21 14.50
CA ALA A 37 -8.54 -2.13 15.62
C ALA A 37 -8.30 -1.35 16.95
N PRO A 38 -8.91 -1.78 18.06
CA PRO A 38 -8.61 -1.21 19.37
C PRO A 38 -7.12 -1.33 19.69
N GLY A 39 -6.50 -0.26 20.20
CA GLY A 39 -5.07 -0.24 20.57
C GLY A 39 -4.12 0.16 19.44
N PHE A 40 -4.58 0.30 18.19
CA PHE A 40 -3.69 0.64 17.07
C PHE A 40 -3.01 2.01 17.27
N LYS A 41 -3.76 3.02 17.73
CA LYS A 41 -3.23 4.37 17.92
C LYS A 41 -2.14 4.41 18.98
N GLU A 42 -2.35 3.69 20.07
CA GLU A 42 -1.42 3.57 21.18
C GLU A 42 -0.13 2.87 20.74
N GLU A 43 -0.26 1.76 20.00
CA GLU A 43 0.89 1.04 19.48
C GLU A 43 1.65 1.84 18.41
N ALA A 44 0.93 2.52 17.51
CA ALA A 44 1.55 3.41 16.53
C ALA A 44 2.33 4.55 17.19
N ALA A 45 1.76 5.16 18.24
CA ALA A 45 2.44 6.21 19.01
C ALA A 45 3.69 5.65 19.73
N ARG A 46 3.59 4.46 20.33
CA ARG A 46 4.73 3.80 21.00
C ARG A 46 5.86 3.52 20.00
N GLN A 47 5.53 3.01 18.81
CA GLN A 47 6.52 2.72 17.77
C GLN A 47 7.14 3.98 17.19
N ALA A 48 6.36 5.03 16.93
CA ALA A 48 6.87 6.32 16.49
C ALA A 48 7.85 6.90 17.52
N ALA A 49 7.53 6.81 18.81
CA ALA A 49 8.43 7.28 19.87
C ALA A 49 9.76 6.51 19.93
N LEU A 50 9.77 5.21 19.56
CA LEU A 50 11.01 4.43 19.49
C LEU A 50 11.88 4.79 18.29
N LEU A 51 11.26 5.16 17.16
CA LEU A 51 11.99 5.56 15.95
C LEU A 51 12.47 7.01 16.00
N LYS A 52 11.85 7.84 16.84
CA LYS A 52 12.13 9.27 16.90
C LYS A 52 13.62 9.56 17.13
N GLY A 53 14.26 10.19 16.15
CA GLY A 53 15.68 10.56 16.17
C GLY A 53 16.64 9.42 15.79
N ALA A 54 16.13 8.25 15.40
CA ALA A 54 16.93 7.19 14.82
C ALA A 54 17.38 7.59 13.39
N PRO A 55 18.61 7.25 12.97
CA PRO A 55 19.07 7.50 11.60
C PRO A 55 18.12 6.92 10.53
N GLU A 56 17.52 5.77 10.81
CA GLU A 56 16.57 5.09 9.93
C GLU A 56 15.27 5.88 9.72
N GLU A 57 14.84 6.66 10.72
CA GLU A 57 13.69 7.55 10.58
C GLU A 57 14.00 8.66 9.56
N ALA A 58 15.15 9.31 9.70
CA ALA A 58 15.57 10.37 8.79
C ALA A 58 15.74 9.85 7.35
N GLU A 59 16.43 8.72 7.17
CA GLU A 59 16.63 8.10 5.85
C GLU A 59 15.29 7.75 5.18
N ALA A 60 14.36 7.16 5.93
CA ALA A 60 13.05 6.79 5.41
C ALA A 60 12.22 8.04 5.02
N LEU A 61 12.22 9.08 5.86
CA LEU A 61 11.49 10.32 5.57
C LEU A 61 12.08 11.06 4.37
N ASP A 62 13.41 11.13 4.24
CA ASP A 62 14.10 11.74 3.10
C ASP A 62 13.79 10.99 1.80
N PHE A 63 13.79 9.65 1.83
CA PHE A 63 13.40 8.82 0.70
C PHE A 63 11.95 9.10 0.27
N ILE A 64 11.02 9.14 1.23
CA ILE A 64 9.60 9.41 0.96
C ILE A 64 9.41 10.82 0.38
N ALA A 65 10.09 11.81 0.95
CA ALA A 65 10.04 13.19 0.49
C ALA A 65 10.56 13.32 -0.95
N ALA A 66 11.67 12.64 -1.30
CA ALA A 66 12.23 12.66 -2.64
C ALA A 66 11.39 11.89 -3.67
N ALA A 67 10.61 10.88 -3.25
CA ALA A 67 9.79 10.07 -4.13
C ALA A 67 8.45 10.73 -4.53
N PHE A 68 8.05 11.80 -3.86
CA PHE A 68 6.73 12.42 -4.03
C PHE A 68 6.84 13.91 -4.36
N ASP A 69 6.16 14.36 -5.40
CA ASP A 69 6.04 15.78 -5.76
C ASP A 69 4.93 16.38 -4.88
N TRP A 70 5.31 16.87 -3.70
CA TRP A 70 4.36 17.46 -2.75
C TRP A 70 3.83 18.78 -3.32
N PRO A 71 2.51 19.01 -3.33
CA PRO A 71 1.99 20.31 -3.71
C PRO A 71 2.54 21.38 -2.76
N GLU A 72 3.06 22.47 -3.33
CA GLU A 72 3.44 23.66 -2.56
C GLU A 72 2.22 24.18 -1.77
N PRO A 73 2.45 24.75 -0.57
CA PRO A 73 1.37 25.20 0.33
C PRO A 73 0.49 26.31 -0.25
#